data_AF-A0A0U1NSX4-F1
#
_entry.id   AF-A0A0U1NSX4-F1
#
_cell.length_a   1.000
_cell.length_b   1.000
_cell.length_c   1.000
_cell.angle_alpha   90.00
_cell.angle_beta   90.00
_cell.angle_gamma   90.00
#
_symmetry.space_group_name_H-M   'P 1'
#
loop_
_entity.id
_entity.type
_entity.pdbx_description
1 polymer ?
#
loop_
_entity_poly.entity_id
_entity_poly.type
_entity_poly.pdbx_seq_one_letter_code
_entity_poly.pdbx_strand_id
1 'polypeptide(L)' 'MKDIITNIIFWVVGAIVLTVEFTFKFNDTLGWLLTTIGVILIGIGFIYKSKKPFKYLIEFFINFF' A
#
# COMPACT_ATOMS: atom_id res chain seq x y z
N MET A 1 21.00 -1.45 -0.34
CA MET A 1 20.57 -0.66 0.85
C MET A 1 19.54 0.40 0.50
N LYS A 2 19.74 1.20 -0.54
CA LYS A 2 18.79 2.25 -0.94
C LYS A 2 17.38 1.71 -1.22
N ASP A 3 17.27 0.57 -1.90
CA ASP A 3 15.97 -0.06 -2.21
C ASP A 3 15.23 -0.58 -0.97
N ILE A 4 15.97 -1.00 0.06
CA ILE A 4 15.42 -1.45 1.35
C ILE A 4 14.84 -0.26 2.09
N ILE A 5 15.54 0.88 2.09
CA ILE A 5 15.06 2.11 2.73
C ILE A 5 13.81 2.62 2.02
N THR A 6 13.82 2.66 0.69
CA THR A 6 12.66 3.08 -0.12
C THR A 6 11.44 2.18 0.14
N ASN A 7 11.63 0.87 0.24
CA ASN A 7 10.58 -0.07 0.62
C ASN A 7 9.97 0.24 1.99
N ILE A 8 10.81 0.37 3.02
CA ILE A 8 10.35 0.65 4.39
C ILE A 8 9.56 1.96 4.42
N ILE A 9 10.02 2.99 3.69
CA ILE A 9 9.29 4.26 3.58
C ILE A 9 7.89 4.03 2.99
N PHE A 10 7.77 3.29 1.89
CA PHE A 10 6.46 3.00 1.28
C PHE A 10 5.52 2.24 2.22
N TRP A 11 6.03 1.27 2.99
CA TRP A 11 5.24 0.56 4.00
C TRP A 11 4.77 1.48 5.11
N VAL A 12 5.67 2.28 5.68
CA VAL A 12 5.35 3.18 6.80
C VAL A 12 4.34 4.24 6.36
N VAL A 13 4.54 4.85 5.19
CA VAL A 13 3.61 5.85 4.66
C VAL A 13 2.25 5.23 4.36
N GLY A 14 2.20 4.07 3.69
CA GLY A 14 0.93 3.39 3.41
C GLY A 14 0.18 2.99 4.69
N ALA A 15 0.88 2.49 5.70
CA ALA A 15 0.29 2.17 7.01
C ALA A 15 -0.25 3.40 7.73
N ILE A 16 0.47 4.54 7.69
CA ILE A 16 -0.01 5.81 8.26
C ILE A 16 -1.28 6.27 7.54
N VAL A 17 -1.31 6.24 6.22
CA VAL A 17 -2.48 6.64 5.42
C VAL A 17 -3.71 5.80 5.77
N LEU A 18 -3.54 4.48 5.87
CA LEU A 18 -4.63 3.59 6.31
C LEU A 18 -5.05 3.87 7.75
N THR A 19 -4.10 4.10 8.67
CA THR A 19 -4.41 4.40 10.08
C THR A 19 -5.19 5.70 10.21
N VAL A 20 -4.82 6.73 9.43
CA VAL A 20 -5.53 8.00 9.35
C VAL A 20 -6.96 7.76 8.86
N GLU A 21 -7.14 7.00 7.80
CA GLU A 21 -8.47 6.67 7.30
C GLU A 21 -9.32 5.93 8.34
N PHE A 22 -8.78 4.86 8.96
CA PHE A 22 -9.51 4.10 9.98
C PHE A 22 -9.85 4.91 11.23
N THR A 23 -9.05 5.92 11.57
CA THR A 23 -9.25 6.76 12.75
C THR A 23 -10.28 7.85 12.48
N PHE A 24 -10.16 8.56 11.36
CA PHE A 24 -11.00 9.73 11.05
C PHE A 24 -12.26 9.37 10.26
N LYS A 25 -12.29 8.19 9.62
CA LYS A 25 -13.41 7.66 8.82
C LYS A 25 -13.95 8.70 7.86
N PHE A 26 -13.12 9.08 6.90
CA PHE A 26 -13.50 10.13 5.96
C PHE A 26 -14.64 9.65 5.05
N ASN A 27 -15.45 10.60 4.61
CA ASN A 27 -16.68 10.34 3.88
C ASN A 27 -16.41 9.58 2.56
N ASP A 28 -17.36 8.74 2.15
CA ASP A 28 -17.35 7.82 0.99
C ASP A 28 -16.19 8.00 0.00
N THR A 29 -16.22 9.05 -0.83
CA THR A 29 -15.22 9.24 -1.89
C THR A 29 -13.80 9.45 -1.36
N LEU A 30 -13.64 10.25 -0.30
CA LEU A 30 -12.33 10.56 0.25
C LEU A 30 -11.75 9.34 0.99
N GLY A 31 -12.61 8.63 1.72
CA GLY A 31 -12.21 7.44 2.46
C GLY A 31 -11.81 6.28 1.55
N TRP A 32 -12.55 6.07 0.45
CA TRP A 32 -12.16 5.13 -0.60
C TRP A 32 -10.82 5.49 -1.23
N LEU A 33 -10.60 6.78 -1.51
CA LEU A 33 -9.37 7.24 -2.14
C LEU A 33 -8.16 7.08 -1.22
N LEU A 34 -8.29 7.43 0.07
CA LEU A 34 -7.26 7.23 1.09
C LEU A 34 -6.94 5.73 1.29
N THR A 35 -7.98 4.90 1.39
CA THR A 35 -7.81 3.44 1.49
C THR A 35 -7.08 2.88 0.27
N THR A 36 -7.48 3.28 -0.93
CA THR A 36 -6.86 2.84 -2.19
C THR A 36 -5.39 3.25 -2.27
N ILE A 37 -5.08 4.51 -1.94
CA ILE A 37 -3.70 5.00 -1.92
C ILE A 37 -2.86 4.25 -0.89
N GLY A 38 -3.39 4.03 0.32
CA GLY A 38 -2.70 3.29 1.38
C GLY A 38 -2.35 1.85 0.96
N VAL A 39 -3.31 1.15 0.35
CA VAL A 39 -3.09 -0.21 -0.18
C VAL A 39 -2.06 -0.22 -1.31
N ILE A 40 -2.13 0.72 -2.25
CA ILE A 40 -1.16 0.83 -3.36
C ILE A 40 0.25 1.07 -2.82
N LEU A 41 0.43 1.96 -1.86
CA LEU A 41 1.74 2.26 -1.26
C LEU A 41 2.35 1.03 -0.57
N ILE A 42 1.54 0.28 0.17
CA ILE A 42 1.98 -0.98 0.79
C ILE A 42 2.37 -2.00 -0.30
N GLY A 43 1.54 -2.14 -1.34
CA GLY A 43 1.80 -2.98 -2.50
C GLY A 43 3.13 -2.63 -3.19
N ILE A 44 3.40 -1.34 -3.41
CA ILE A 44 4.67 -0.85 -3.99
C ILE A 44 5.87 -1.20 -3.12
N GLY A 45 5.75 -1.11 -1.79
CA GLY A 45 6.84 -1.56 -0.92
C GLY A 45 7.06 -3.08 -0.98
N PHE A 46 6.00 -3.89 -1.07
CA PHE A 46 6.13 -5.33 -1.30
C PHE A 46 6.83 -5.65 -2.64
N ILE A 47 6.47 -4.95 -3.71
CA ILE A 47 7.11 -5.00 -5.03
C ILE A 47 8.60 -4.69 -4.92
N TYR A 48 8.97 -3.59 -4.27
CA TYR A 48 10.36 -3.17 -4.10
C TYR A 48 11.20 -4.18 -3.31
N LYS A 49 10.58 -4.94 -2.38
CA LYS A 49 11.25 -6.06 -1.69
C LYS A 49 11.57 -7.23 -2.61
N SER A 50 10.75 -7.42 -3.63
CA SER A 50 10.61 -8.71 -4.29
C SER A 50 11.33 -8.73 -5.64
N LYS A 51 12.12 -9.77 -5.89
CA LYS A 51 12.80 -9.97 -7.19
C LYS A 51 11.83 -10.17 -8.37
N LYS A 52 10.53 -10.34 -8.10
CA LYS A 52 9.45 -10.57 -9.09
C LYS A 52 8.21 -9.73 -8.76
N PRO A 53 8.27 -8.40 -8.89
CA PRO A 53 7.25 -7.49 -8.40
C PRO A 53 5.86 -7.69 -9.01
N PHE A 54 5.79 -7.91 -10.33
CA PHE A 54 4.53 -8.11 -11.05
C PHE A 54 3.76 -9.35 -10.59
N LYS A 55 4.45 -10.42 -10.18
CA LYS A 55 3.79 -11.65 -9.71
C LYS A 55 2.99 -11.39 -8.42
N TYR A 56 3.57 -10.65 -7.47
CA TYR A 56 2.92 -10.34 -6.20
C TYR A 56 1.80 -9.31 -6.33
N LEU A 57 1.94 -8.38 -7.28
CA LEU A 57 0.88 -7.42 -7.60
C LEU A 57 -0.37 -8.12 -8.13
N ILE A 58 -0.16 -9.05 -9.08
CA ILE A 58 -1.24 -9.86 -9.66
C ILE A 58 -1.85 -10.79 -8.61
N GLU A 59 -1.03 -11.46 -7.78
CA GLU A 59 -1.55 -12.27 -6.66
C GLU A 59 -2.35 -11.44 -5.64
N PHE A 60 -1.96 -10.19 -5.38
CA PHE A 60 -2.72 -9.31 -4.50
C PHE A 60 -4.09 -8.99 -5.09
N PHE A 61 -4.17 -8.59 -6.36
CA PHE A 61 -5.45 -8.30 -7.01
C PHE A 61 -6.33 -9.54 -7.19
N ILE A 62 -5.75 -10.70 -7.50
CA ILE A 62 -6.49 -11.96 -7.65
C ILE A 62 -7.05 -12.45 -6.31
N ASN A 63 -6.33 -12.27 -5.19
CA ASN A 63 -6.83 -12.68 -3.87
C ASN A 63 -7.79 -11.66 -3.23
N PHE A 64 -7.86 -10.43 -3.76
CA PHE A 64 -8.76 -9.39 -3.24
C PHE A 64 -10.14 -9.39 -3.92
N PHE A 65 -10.32 -10.11 -5.03
CA PHE A 65 -11.55 -10.23 -5.82
C PHE A 65 -12.14 -11.64 -5.71
#